data_AF-A0A3P6SZL5-F1
#
_entry.id   AF-A0A3P6SZL5-F1
#
_cell.length_a   1.000
_cell.length_b   1.000
_cell.length_c   1.000
_cell.angle_alpha   90.00
_cell.angle_beta   90.00
_cell.angle_gamma   90.00
#
_symmetry.space_group_name_H-M   'P 1'
#
loop_
_entity.id
_entity.type
_entity.pdbx_description
1 polymer ?
#
loop_
_entity_poly.entity_id
_entity_poly.type
_entity_poly.pdbx_seq_one_letter_code
_entity_poly.pdbx_strand_id
1 'polypeptide(L)'
;MVNYWEEDDTIDIRHYSIRAVAAGINKSVKKLITAGKSTTKELPDLSKYNDIADYLLNPGHLSDSEYEGEEQEIILPQNISEQGGTVRGEKSHVRLMEIGPRLKLELLKIEDGIDEGEVLYHRLVQKTGAELEMLKKEAPKKKKLKKRIEQENEHRIIRKLEKAQEAKKREEEELKAVIEKAARKQAAATGQTEDIENTREKDREIAMNRERLVREVFFIINRSINCSTHNSS
;
A
#
# COMPACT_ATOMS: atom_id res chain seq x y z
N MET A 1 -15.49 -12.85 4.15
CA MET A 1 -16.26 -14.06 4.47
C MET A 1 -15.49 -15.26 3.94
N VAL A 2 -15.32 -16.27 4.76
CA VAL A 2 -14.64 -17.53 4.42
C VAL A 2 -15.65 -18.63 4.74
N ASN A 3 -16.07 -19.37 3.72
CA ASN A 3 -17.02 -20.48 3.86
C ASN A 3 -16.28 -21.78 3.59
N TYR A 4 -16.52 -22.79 4.41
CA TYR A 4 -15.98 -24.13 4.23
C TYR A 4 -17.11 -25.09 3.92
N TRP A 5 -16.96 -25.83 2.82
CA TRP A 5 -17.87 -26.88 2.41
C TRP A 5 -17.20 -28.23 2.65
N GLU A 6 -17.74 -29.01 3.59
CA GLU A 6 -17.15 -30.30 4.01
C GLU A 6 -17.23 -31.37 2.92
N GLU A 7 -18.30 -31.35 2.10
CA GLU A 7 -18.52 -32.35 1.04
C GLU A 7 -17.40 -32.33 -0.02
N ASP A 8 -16.97 -31.14 -0.43
CA ASP A 8 -15.97 -30.95 -1.48
C ASP A 8 -14.55 -30.65 -0.90
N ASP A 9 -14.42 -30.52 0.43
CA ASP A 9 -13.22 -30.01 1.12
C ASP A 9 -12.69 -28.73 0.45
N THR A 10 -13.61 -27.79 0.25
CA THR A 10 -13.38 -26.55 -0.50
C THR A 10 -13.69 -25.32 0.33
N ILE A 11 -12.84 -24.31 0.20
CA ILE A 11 -12.94 -23.02 0.88
C ILE A 11 -13.30 -21.94 -0.14
N ASP A 12 -14.45 -21.30 0.07
CA ASP A 12 -14.84 -20.11 -0.67
C ASP A 12 -14.45 -18.85 0.09
N ILE A 13 -13.63 -18.01 -0.53
CA ILE A 13 -13.22 -16.72 0.04
C ILE A 13 -13.84 -15.60 -0.77
N ARG A 14 -14.61 -14.76 -0.07
CA ARG A 14 -15.27 -13.57 -0.64
C ARG A 14 -15.04 -12.35 0.22
N HIS A 15 -14.66 -11.25 -0.40
CA HIS A 15 -14.41 -9.98 0.28
C HIS A 15 -15.58 -9.01 0.09
N TYR A 16 -16.21 -8.63 1.20
CA TYR A 16 -17.31 -7.69 1.25
C TYR A 16 -16.90 -6.41 2.01
N SER A 17 -17.28 -5.26 1.46
CA SER A 17 -17.41 -4.00 2.18
C SER A 17 -18.72 -4.01 2.96
N ILE A 18 -18.68 -3.53 4.19
CA ILE A 18 -19.89 -3.32 4.99
C ILE A 18 -20.31 -1.86 4.83
N ARG A 19 -21.55 -1.64 4.39
CA ARG A 19 -22.16 -0.31 4.30
C ARG A 19 -23.43 -0.25 5.14
N ALA A 20 -23.56 0.78 5.95
CA ALA A 20 -24.82 1.08 6.62
C ALA A 20 -25.70 1.93 5.69
N VAL A 21 -27.01 1.68 5.72
CA VAL A 21 -28.02 2.44 4.97
C VAL A 21 -29.15 2.81 5.92
N ALA A 22 -29.56 4.07 5.95
CA ALA A 22 -30.67 4.53 6.79
C ALA A 22 -31.96 3.70 6.54
N ALA A 23 -32.59 3.22 7.60
CA ALA A 23 -33.82 2.42 7.56
C ALA A 23 -35.06 3.30 7.79
N GLY A 24 -36.21 2.89 7.23
CA GLY A 24 -37.50 3.54 7.48
C GLY A 24 -37.74 4.89 6.77
N ILE A 25 -36.89 5.25 5.79
CA ILE A 25 -37.05 6.47 4.98
C ILE A 25 -37.30 6.07 3.53
N ASN A 26 -38.36 6.62 2.93
CA ASN A 26 -38.67 6.38 1.52
C ASN A 26 -37.53 6.89 0.60
N LYS A 27 -37.24 6.19 -0.50
CA LYS A 27 -36.15 6.49 -1.45
C LYS A 27 -36.18 7.94 -1.96
N SER A 28 -37.39 8.48 -2.19
CA SER A 28 -37.62 9.86 -2.60
C SER A 28 -37.12 10.88 -1.57
N VAL A 29 -37.40 10.64 -0.29
CA VAL A 29 -36.98 11.47 0.84
C VAL A 29 -35.47 11.33 1.08
N LYS A 30 -34.91 10.12 0.98
CA LYS A 30 -33.46 9.86 1.09
C LYS A 30 -32.65 10.66 0.06
N LYS A 31 -33.14 10.76 -1.18
CA LYS A 31 -32.51 11.58 -2.24
C LYS A 31 -32.56 13.07 -1.91
N LEU A 32 -33.69 13.57 -1.42
CA LEU A 32 -33.81 14.97 -0.99
C LEU A 32 -32.86 15.31 0.17
N ILE A 33 -32.77 14.45 1.18
CA ILE A 33 -31.84 14.64 2.31
C ILE A 33 -30.39 14.64 1.82
N THR A 34 -30.04 13.70 0.93
CA THR A 34 -28.67 13.61 0.42
C THR A 34 -28.31 14.82 -0.45
N ALA A 35 -29.24 15.28 -1.30
CA ALA A 35 -29.04 16.47 -2.13
C ALA A 35 -28.99 17.75 -1.30
N GLY A 36 -29.83 17.88 -0.26
CA GLY A 36 -29.78 19.04 0.65
C GLY A 36 -28.49 19.12 1.47
N LYS A 37 -27.86 17.98 1.77
CA LYS A 37 -26.59 17.90 2.51
C LYS A 37 -25.34 17.94 1.61
N SER A 38 -25.50 17.78 0.31
CA SER A 38 -24.39 17.65 -0.65
C SER A 38 -24.40 18.80 -1.63
N THR A 39 -23.30 19.53 -1.73
CA THR A 39 -23.13 20.61 -2.72
C THR A 39 -22.92 20.08 -4.15
N THR A 40 -22.68 18.78 -4.31
CA THR A 40 -22.34 18.15 -5.58
C THR A 40 -23.46 17.31 -6.18
N LYS A 41 -24.48 16.93 -5.41
CA LYS A 41 -25.64 16.21 -5.91
C LYS A 41 -26.77 17.18 -6.25
N GLU A 42 -27.21 17.12 -7.50
CA GLU A 42 -28.31 17.92 -8.00
C GLU A 42 -29.65 17.53 -7.37
N LEU A 43 -30.49 18.54 -7.12
CA LEU A 43 -31.84 18.34 -6.63
C LEU A 43 -32.68 17.63 -7.71
N PRO A 44 -33.55 16.68 -7.32
CA PRO A 44 -34.49 16.06 -8.26
C PRO A 44 -35.36 17.11 -8.94
N ASP A 45 -35.57 16.97 -10.24
CA ASP A 45 -36.51 17.81 -10.98
C ASP A 45 -37.95 17.47 -10.58
N LEU A 46 -38.59 18.41 -9.88
CA LEU A 46 -39.96 18.29 -9.38
C LEU A 46 -41.01 18.78 -10.37
N SER A 47 -40.61 19.39 -11.50
CA SER A 47 -41.54 19.99 -12.47
C SER A 47 -42.50 18.99 -13.14
N LYS A 48 -42.17 17.70 -13.07
CA LYS A 48 -42.93 16.60 -13.64
C LYS A 48 -44.05 16.10 -12.73
N TYR A 49 -44.05 16.48 -11.46
CA TYR A 49 -45.02 16.01 -10.46
C TYR A 49 -46.01 17.12 -10.14
N ASN A 50 -47.28 16.76 -10.06
CA ASN A 50 -48.35 17.71 -9.72
C ASN A 50 -48.50 17.90 -8.21
N ASP A 51 -48.07 16.92 -7.41
CA ASP A 51 -48.20 16.93 -5.95
C ASP A 51 -46.99 16.26 -5.25
N ILE A 52 -46.75 16.63 -4.00
CA ILE A 52 -45.72 16.05 -3.12
C ILE A 52 -46.03 14.57 -2.87
N ALA A 53 -47.31 14.24 -2.69
CA ALA A 53 -47.76 12.86 -2.53
C ALA A 53 -47.36 12.02 -3.75
N ASP A 54 -47.52 12.57 -4.97
CA ASP A 54 -47.15 11.91 -6.22
C ASP A 54 -45.65 11.58 -6.27
N TYR A 55 -44.80 12.49 -5.79
CA TYR A 55 -43.35 12.26 -5.67
C TYR A 55 -42.97 11.22 -4.59
N LEU A 56 -43.71 11.15 -3.48
CA LEU A 56 -43.46 10.17 -2.42
C LEU A 56 -43.97 8.77 -2.78
N LEU A 57 -45.13 8.69 -3.43
CA LEU A 57 -45.85 7.44 -3.71
C LEU A 57 -45.46 6.78 -5.04
N ASN A 58 -44.83 7.49 -5.98
CA ASN A 58 -44.38 6.93 -7.26
C ASN A 58 -42.87 6.63 -7.28
N PRO A 59 -42.44 5.43 -6.84
CA PRO A 59 -41.04 5.01 -6.91
C PRO A 59 -40.57 4.65 -8.33
N GLY A 60 -41.47 4.57 -9.32
CA GLY A 60 -41.19 4.07 -10.68
C GLY A 60 -40.18 4.86 -11.51
N HIS A 61 -39.81 6.08 -11.09
CA HIS A 61 -38.73 6.87 -11.69
C HIS A 61 -37.38 6.78 -10.96
N LEU A 62 -37.29 5.96 -9.90
CA LEU A 62 -36.07 5.78 -9.12
C LEU A 62 -35.48 4.41 -9.47
N SER A 63 -34.31 4.41 -10.12
CA SER A 63 -33.55 3.22 -10.57
C SER A 63 -33.76 1.97 -9.70
N ASP A 64 -34.23 0.90 -10.35
CA ASP A 64 -34.75 -0.36 -9.79
C ASP A 64 -33.67 -1.31 -9.21
N SER A 65 -32.44 -0.82 -9.00
CA SER A 65 -31.29 -1.66 -8.63
C SER A 65 -31.07 -1.81 -7.12
N GLU A 66 -31.98 -1.29 -6.28
CA GLU A 66 -31.92 -1.42 -4.82
C GLU A 66 -33.17 -2.17 -4.32
N TYR A 67 -33.06 -3.50 -4.24
CA TYR A 67 -34.03 -4.36 -3.56
C TYR A 67 -34.09 -3.95 -2.08
N GLU A 68 -35.27 -3.50 -1.63
CA GLU A 68 -35.57 -3.28 -0.20
C GLU A 68 -36.38 -4.49 0.27
N GLY A 69 -35.71 -5.64 0.39
CA GLY A 69 -36.28 -6.74 1.16
C GLY A 69 -36.41 -6.34 2.63
N GLU A 70 -37.10 -7.17 3.42
CA GLU A 70 -37.10 -7.06 4.87
C GLU A 70 -35.67 -7.32 5.40
N GLU A 71 -34.83 -6.29 5.35
CA GLU A 71 -33.49 -6.29 5.90
C GLU A 71 -33.58 -6.12 7.42
N GLN A 72 -32.70 -6.80 8.17
CA GLN A 72 -32.66 -6.69 9.63
C GLN A 72 -32.35 -5.24 10.03
N GLU A 73 -33.30 -4.57 10.69
CA GLU A 73 -33.07 -3.24 11.26
C GLU A 73 -32.11 -3.32 12.46
N ILE A 74 -31.07 -2.48 12.45
CA ILE A 74 -30.15 -2.30 13.58
C ILE A 74 -30.10 -0.83 14.00
N ILE A 75 -29.86 -0.55 15.28
CA ILE A 75 -29.63 0.80 15.78
C ILE A 75 -28.12 1.08 15.73
N LEU A 76 -27.71 2.17 15.08
CA LEU A 76 -26.29 2.47 14.92
C LEU A 76 -25.67 3.00 16.23
N PRO A 77 -24.54 2.43 16.70
CA PRO A 77 -23.84 2.91 17.90
C PRO A 77 -23.00 4.17 17.64
N GLN A 78 -22.65 4.45 16.39
CA GLN A 78 -21.78 5.55 15.96
C GLN A 78 -22.21 6.13 14.61
N ASN A 79 -21.77 7.35 14.30
CA ASN A 79 -22.01 7.99 13.00
C ASN A 79 -21.10 7.34 11.94
N ILE A 80 -21.68 6.81 10.86
CA ILE A 80 -20.92 6.17 9.78
C ILE A 80 -20.84 7.08 8.55
N SER A 81 -21.96 7.70 8.19
CA SER A 81 -22.02 8.70 7.12
C SER A 81 -23.09 9.73 7.42
N GLU A 82 -22.64 10.96 7.65
CA GLU A 82 -23.53 12.11 7.91
C GLU A 82 -24.31 12.52 6.64
N GLN A 83 -23.67 12.37 5.47
CA GLN A 83 -24.26 12.64 4.16
C GLN A 83 -25.33 11.61 3.79
N GLY A 84 -25.13 10.33 4.16
CA GLY A 84 -26.04 9.23 3.86
C GLY A 84 -27.20 9.04 4.84
N GLY A 85 -27.33 9.91 5.85
CA GLY A 85 -28.38 9.81 6.88
C GLY A 85 -28.19 8.61 7.83
N THR A 86 -26.94 8.17 8.04
CA THR A 86 -26.60 7.06 8.94
C THR A 86 -25.95 7.63 10.20
N VAL A 87 -26.79 8.15 11.08
CA VAL A 87 -26.38 8.82 12.33
C VAL A 87 -26.59 7.87 13.52
N ARG A 88 -25.83 8.09 14.59
CA ARG A 88 -25.92 7.36 15.85
C ARG A 88 -27.34 7.46 16.42
N GLY A 89 -27.89 6.31 16.82
CA GLY A 89 -29.23 6.21 17.39
C GLY A 89 -30.35 6.06 16.37
N GLU A 90 -30.08 6.26 15.07
CA GLU A 90 -31.04 5.99 14.01
C GLU A 90 -31.04 4.51 13.62
N LYS A 91 -32.18 4.04 13.14
CA LYS A 91 -32.32 2.70 12.57
C LYS A 91 -31.64 2.67 11.20
N SER A 92 -30.85 1.64 10.95
CA SER A 92 -30.17 1.42 9.68
C SER A 92 -30.15 -0.07 9.34
N HIS A 93 -30.04 -0.36 8.06
CA HIS A 93 -29.77 -1.69 7.52
C HIS A 93 -28.29 -1.85 7.21
N VAL A 94 -27.81 -3.09 7.25
CA VAL A 94 -26.43 -3.45 6.89
C VAL A 94 -26.44 -4.08 5.51
N ARG A 95 -25.73 -3.46 4.57
CA ARG A 95 -25.53 -3.97 3.21
C ARG A 95 -24.09 -4.43 3.01
N LEU A 96 -23.95 -5.54 2.31
CA LEU A 96 -22.65 -6.07 1.90
C LEU A 96 -22.41 -5.76 0.43
N MET A 97 -21.30 -5.12 0.11
CA MET A 97 -20.88 -4.83 -1.27
C MET A 97 -19.61 -5.63 -1.58
N GLU A 98 -19.64 -6.50 -2.59
CA GLU A 98 -18.45 -7.25 -2.99
C GLU A 98 -17.37 -6.30 -3.54
N ILE A 99 -16.15 -6.38 -3.00
CA ILE A 99 -14.99 -5.60 -3.47
C ILE A 99 -14.04 -6.50 -4.26
N GLY A 100 -13.78 -7.70 -3.74
CA GLY A 100 -12.66 -8.53 -4.17
C GLY A 100 -13.03 -9.69 -5.09
N PRO A 101 -12.01 -10.37 -5.67
CA PRO A 101 -12.22 -11.57 -6.46
C PRO A 101 -12.89 -12.66 -5.64
N ARG A 102 -13.69 -13.48 -6.32
CA ARG A 102 -14.34 -14.66 -5.74
C ARG A 102 -13.38 -15.84 -5.92
N LEU A 103 -12.85 -16.34 -4.82
CA LEU A 103 -11.90 -17.45 -4.82
C LEU A 103 -12.59 -18.71 -4.30
N LYS A 104 -12.37 -19.83 -5.00
CA LYS A 104 -12.70 -21.19 -4.58
C LYS A 104 -11.37 -21.94 -4.49
N LEU A 105 -10.97 -22.35 -3.29
CA LEU A 105 -9.65 -22.91 -3.00
C LEU A 105 -9.78 -24.30 -2.37
N GLU A 106 -8.92 -25.22 -2.75
CA GLU A 106 -8.86 -26.57 -2.19
C GLU A 106 -7.52 -26.80 -1.48
N LEU A 107 -7.54 -27.52 -0.36
CA LEU A 107 -6.33 -27.84 0.37
C LEU A 107 -5.52 -28.93 -0.34
N LEU A 108 -4.42 -28.54 -0.97
CA LEU A 108 -3.54 -29.49 -1.66
C LEU A 108 -2.42 -30.01 -0.76
N LYS A 109 -1.72 -29.11 -0.07
CA LYS A 109 -0.47 -29.39 0.65
C LYS A 109 -0.30 -28.46 1.85
N ILE A 110 0.12 -29.01 2.98
CA ILE A 110 0.54 -28.24 4.17
C ILE A 110 2.03 -28.46 4.35
N GLU A 111 2.77 -27.36 4.48
CA GLU A 111 4.20 -27.33 4.76
C GLU A 111 4.46 -26.55 6.05
N ASP A 112 5.53 -26.91 6.75
CA ASP A 112 6.05 -26.09 7.84
C ASP A 112 6.79 -24.86 7.28
N GLY A 113 6.51 -23.68 7.78
CA GLY A 113 7.15 -22.43 7.34
C GLY A 113 6.77 -21.96 5.94
N ILE A 114 7.71 -21.30 5.25
CA ILE A 114 7.51 -20.67 3.94
C ILE A 114 8.38 -21.39 2.91
N ASP A 115 7.79 -22.25 2.09
CA ASP A 115 8.38 -22.90 0.90
C ASP A 115 9.69 -23.67 1.12
N GLU A 116 10.08 -23.94 2.38
CA GLU A 116 11.36 -24.54 2.74
C GLU A 116 11.29 -25.61 3.82
N GLY A 117 10.11 -25.87 4.37
CA GLY A 117 9.97 -26.82 5.46
C GLY A 117 9.49 -28.19 5.04
N GLU A 118 9.17 -28.98 6.05
CA GLU A 118 8.68 -30.33 5.87
C GLU A 118 7.22 -30.31 5.43
N VAL A 119 6.87 -31.22 4.52
CA VAL A 119 5.47 -31.44 4.11
C VAL A 119 4.75 -32.24 5.17
N LEU A 120 3.76 -31.64 5.82
CA LEU A 120 2.95 -32.27 6.87
C LEU A 120 1.76 -33.03 6.30
N TYR A 121 1.15 -32.49 5.23
CA TYR A 121 -0.01 -33.08 4.57
C TYR A 121 0.08 -32.85 3.07
N HIS A 122 -0.39 -33.83 2.30
CA HIS A 122 -0.56 -33.70 0.86
C HIS A 122 -1.73 -34.58 0.39
N ARG A 123 -2.68 -33.99 -0.35
CA ARG A 123 -3.91 -34.67 -0.78
C ARG A 123 -3.65 -35.77 -1.81
N LEU A 124 -2.88 -35.46 -2.85
CA LEU A 124 -2.64 -36.38 -3.99
C LEU A 124 -1.43 -37.30 -3.82
N VAL A 125 -0.36 -36.85 -3.16
CA VAL A 125 0.92 -37.56 -3.13
C VAL A 125 1.27 -37.95 -1.70
N GLN A 126 1.08 -39.23 -1.38
CA GLN A 126 1.50 -39.80 -0.10
C GLN A 126 2.88 -40.43 -0.27
N LYS A 127 3.86 -39.94 0.49
CA LYS A 127 5.21 -40.49 0.51
C LYS A 127 5.29 -41.60 1.55
N THR A 128 6.10 -42.62 1.26
CA THR A 128 6.37 -43.69 2.24
C THR A 128 7.25 -43.17 3.37
N GLY A 129 7.19 -43.82 4.54
CA GLY A 129 7.95 -43.39 5.73
C GLY A 129 9.47 -43.31 5.48
N ALA A 130 10.03 -44.27 4.73
CA ALA A 130 11.44 -44.28 4.39
C ALA A 130 11.84 -43.09 3.49
N GLU A 131 10.99 -42.71 2.53
CA GLU A 131 11.21 -41.55 1.68
C GLU A 131 11.12 -40.23 2.46
N LEU A 132 10.22 -40.15 3.44
CA LEU A 132 10.11 -38.98 4.33
C LEU A 132 11.37 -38.78 5.17
N GLU A 133 11.93 -39.85 5.75
CA GLU A 133 13.19 -39.77 6.51
C GLU A 133 14.38 -39.31 5.65
N MET A 134 14.47 -39.82 4.42
CA MET A 134 15.48 -39.37 3.46
C MET A 134 15.31 -37.89 3.14
N LEU A 135 14.07 -37.44 2.91
CA LEU A 135 13.76 -36.03 2.64
C LEU A 135 14.16 -35.12 3.82
N LYS A 136 13.84 -35.53 5.05
CA LYS A 136 14.20 -34.79 6.27
C LYS A 136 15.72 -34.65 6.44
N LYS A 137 16.49 -35.69 6.08
CA LYS A 137 17.96 -35.65 6.11
C LYS A 137 18.54 -34.72 5.04
N GLU A 138 17.88 -34.60 3.89
CA GLU A 138 18.33 -33.74 2.79
C GLU A 138 17.93 -32.26 2.93
N ALA A 139 16.78 -31.97 3.52
CA ALA A 139 16.26 -30.62 3.73
C ALA A 139 17.28 -29.61 4.31
N PRO A 140 18.01 -29.91 5.41
CA PRO A 140 18.98 -28.97 5.95
C PRO A 140 20.18 -28.74 5.03
N LYS A 141 20.56 -29.74 4.21
CA LYS A 141 21.66 -29.59 3.24
C LYS A 141 21.25 -28.63 2.13
N LYS A 142 20.02 -28.79 1.60
CA LYS A 142 19.46 -27.91 0.57
C LYS A 142 19.31 -26.48 1.09
N LYS A 143 18.82 -26.30 2.32
CA LYS A 143 18.71 -24.98 2.97
C LYS A 143 20.06 -24.28 3.13
N LYS A 144 21.09 -25.01 3.58
CA LYS A 144 22.46 -24.48 3.68
C LYS A 144 23.03 -24.08 2.31
N LEU A 145 22.77 -24.88 1.27
CA LEU A 145 23.22 -24.57 -0.09
C LEU A 145 22.52 -23.32 -0.63
N LYS A 146 21.19 -23.22 -0.50
CA LYS A 146 20.41 -22.05 -0.95
C LYS A 146 20.91 -20.76 -0.30
N LYS A 147 21.14 -20.77 1.02
CA LYS A 147 21.70 -19.62 1.74
C LYS A 147 23.08 -19.20 1.23
N ARG A 148 23.96 -20.17 0.92
CA ARG A 148 25.28 -19.85 0.34
C ARG A 148 25.15 -19.18 -1.03
N ILE A 149 24.27 -19.71 -1.89
CA ILE A 149 24.01 -19.16 -3.22
C ILE A 149 23.44 -17.73 -3.12
N GLU A 150 22.52 -17.50 -2.17
CA GLU A 150 21.94 -16.19 -1.93
C GLU A 150 23.01 -15.17 -1.50
N GLN A 151 23.85 -15.53 -0.53
CA GLN A 151 24.97 -14.68 -0.08
C GLN A 151 25.94 -14.35 -1.23
N GLU A 152 26.32 -15.34 -2.04
CA GLU A 152 27.18 -15.11 -3.20
C GLU A 152 26.52 -14.17 -4.23
N ASN A 153 25.21 -14.33 -4.47
CA ASN A 153 24.46 -13.47 -5.37
C ASN A 153 24.36 -12.03 -4.84
N GLU A 154 24.09 -11.86 -3.54
CA GLU A 154 24.08 -10.56 -2.87
C GLU A 154 25.44 -9.87 -3.01
N HIS A 155 26.52 -10.57 -2.68
CA HIS A 155 27.88 -10.03 -2.86
C HIS A 155 28.17 -9.64 -4.30
N ARG A 156 27.71 -10.45 -5.27
CA ARG A 156 27.87 -10.14 -6.70
C ARG A 156 27.08 -8.91 -7.12
N ILE A 157 25.85 -8.76 -6.63
CA ILE A 157 24.99 -7.59 -6.92
C ILE A 157 25.59 -6.34 -6.29
N ILE A 158 26.03 -6.39 -5.04
CA ILE A 158 26.68 -5.28 -4.33
C ILE A 158 27.91 -4.81 -5.11
N ARG A 159 28.81 -5.72 -5.50
CA ARG A 159 30.00 -5.36 -6.30
C ARG A 159 29.64 -4.74 -7.66
N LYS A 160 28.55 -5.17 -8.29
CA LYS A 160 28.07 -4.56 -9.55
C LYS A 160 27.52 -3.15 -9.31
N LEU A 161 26.76 -2.95 -8.24
CA LEU A 161 26.20 -1.66 -7.87
C LEU A 161 27.30 -0.65 -7.50
N GLU A 162 28.29 -1.06 -6.72
CA GLU A 162 29.44 -0.22 -6.36
C GLU A 162 30.22 0.22 -7.60
N LYS A 163 30.53 -0.72 -8.52
CA LYS A 163 31.21 -0.39 -9.78
C LYS A 163 30.38 0.54 -10.66
N ALA A 164 29.07 0.34 -10.74
CA ALA A 164 28.18 1.20 -11.51
C ALA A 164 28.10 2.61 -10.89
N GLN A 165 28.07 2.71 -9.56
CA GLN A 165 28.13 4.01 -8.87
C GLN A 165 29.47 4.70 -9.08
N GLU A 166 30.58 3.98 -9.01
CA GLU A 166 31.91 4.54 -9.26
C GLU A 166 32.07 5.03 -10.71
N ALA A 167 31.58 4.26 -11.69
CA ALA A 167 31.56 4.67 -13.08
C ALA A 167 30.72 5.95 -13.29
N LYS A 168 29.51 6.01 -12.71
CA LYS A 168 28.68 7.22 -12.76
C LYS A 168 29.35 8.44 -12.11
N LYS A 169 30.03 8.26 -10.97
CA LYS A 169 30.79 9.34 -10.32
C LYS A 169 31.92 9.86 -11.23
N ARG A 170 32.66 8.96 -11.89
CA ARG A 170 33.71 9.33 -12.85
C ARG A 170 33.13 10.10 -14.04
N GLU A 171 32.03 9.63 -14.62
CA GLU A 171 31.33 10.33 -15.72
C GLU A 171 30.85 11.72 -15.30
N GLU A 172 30.28 11.86 -14.09
CA GLU A 172 29.87 13.16 -13.54
C GLU A 172 31.06 14.10 -13.30
N GLU A 173 32.20 13.59 -12.82
CA GLU A 173 33.43 14.36 -12.65
C GLU A 173 34.00 14.83 -14.00
N GLU A 174 33.99 13.97 -15.02
CA GLU A 174 34.41 14.31 -16.38
C GLU A 174 33.48 15.37 -17.00
N LEU A 175 32.16 15.22 -16.87
CA LEU A 175 31.17 16.21 -17.31
C LEU A 175 31.37 17.56 -16.62
N LYS A 176 31.58 17.57 -15.30
CA LYS A 176 31.86 18.79 -14.54
C LYS A 176 33.15 19.46 -15.03
N ALA A 177 34.22 18.70 -15.28
CA ALA A 177 35.47 19.24 -15.79
C ALA A 177 35.33 19.82 -17.21
N VAL A 178 34.49 19.23 -18.07
CA VAL A 178 34.18 19.76 -19.41
C VAL A 178 33.39 21.06 -19.30
N ILE A 179 32.36 21.11 -18.46
CA ILE A 179 31.55 22.31 -18.21
C ILE A 179 32.42 23.44 -17.66
N GLU A 180 33.29 23.16 -16.68
CA GLU A 180 34.20 24.16 -16.11
C GLU A 180 35.19 24.71 -17.15
N LYS A 181 35.75 23.84 -18.02
CA LYS A 181 36.60 24.27 -19.13
C LYS A 181 35.85 25.13 -20.15
N ALA A 182 34.59 24.80 -20.45
CA ALA A 182 33.74 25.59 -21.35
C ALA A 182 33.41 26.96 -20.74
N ALA A 183 33.03 27.02 -19.46
CA ALA A 183 32.77 28.25 -18.73
C ALA A 183 34.02 29.15 -18.68
N ARG A 184 35.20 28.58 -18.41
CA ARG A 184 36.47 29.33 -18.42
C ARG A 184 36.80 29.92 -19.80
N LYS A 185 36.55 29.19 -20.88
CA LYS A 185 36.73 29.69 -22.26
C LYS A 185 35.75 30.80 -22.60
N GLN A 186 34.49 30.67 -22.16
CA GLN A 186 33.48 31.71 -22.37
C GLN A 186 33.84 33.01 -21.63
N ALA A 187 34.17 32.96 -20.34
CA ALA A 187 34.54 34.17 -19.60
C ALA A 187 35.83 34.85 -20.11
N ALA A 188 36.79 34.07 -20.63
CA ALA A 188 37.97 34.63 -21.29
C ALA A 188 37.62 35.40 -22.57
N ALA A 189 36.51 35.06 -23.24
CA ALA A 189 36.00 35.79 -24.41
C ALA A 189 35.13 37.01 -24.04
N THR A 190 34.41 36.98 -22.91
CA THR A 190 33.51 38.07 -22.48
C THR A 190 34.14 39.10 -21.54
N GLY A 191 35.37 38.88 -21.04
CA GLY A 191 36.08 39.82 -20.17
C GLY A 191 35.57 39.89 -18.72
N GLN A 192 34.72 38.96 -18.29
CA GLN A 192 34.17 38.85 -16.94
C GLN A 192 34.92 37.78 -16.13
N THR A 193 36.19 38.02 -15.82
CA THR A 193 37.03 37.05 -15.09
C THR A 193 36.75 37.03 -13.59
N GLU A 194 36.28 38.14 -13.02
CA GLU A 194 36.02 38.30 -11.58
C GLU A 194 34.82 37.48 -11.10
N ASP A 195 33.81 37.27 -11.94
CA ASP A 195 32.60 36.51 -11.59
C ASP A 195 32.86 35.00 -11.44
N ILE A 196 33.81 34.44 -12.20
CA ILE A 196 34.20 33.02 -12.10
C ILE A 196 34.97 32.76 -10.80
N GLU A 197 35.85 33.67 -10.41
CA GLU A 197 36.71 33.49 -9.23
C GLU A 197 35.87 33.55 -7.95
N ASN A 198 34.90 34.46 -7.90
CA ASN A 198 33.93 34.60 -6.82
C ASN A 198 32.98 33.38 -6.72
N THR A 199 32.60 32.78 -7.86
CA THR A 199 31.77 31.56 -7.88
C THR A 199 32.54 30.33 -7.37
N ARG A 200 33.81 30.17 -7.76
CA ARG A 200 34.69 29.11 -7.25
C ARG A 200 34.95 29.22 -5.75
N GLU A 201 35.07 30.43 -5.23
CA GLU A 201 35.29 30.68 -3.80
C GLU A 201 34.03 30.32 -2.99
N LYS A 202 32.84 30.69 -3.46
CA LYS A 202 31.55 30.28 -2.88
C LYS A 202 31.35 28.76 -2.92
N ASP A 203 31.68 28.10 -4.02
CA ASP A 203 31.56 26.63 -4.14
C ASP A 203 32.51 25.90 -3.16
N ARG A 204 33.72 26.43 -2.93
CA ARG A 204 34.66 25.92 -1.91
C ARG A 204 34.13 26.12 -0.49
N GLU A 205 33.53 27.27 -0.21
CA GLU A 205 32.95 27.57 1.10
C GLU A 205 31.74 26.68 1.41
N ILE A 206 30.87 26.44 0.41
CA ILE A 206 29.75 25.51 0.51
C ILE A 206 30.24 24.07 0.75
N ALA A 207 31.29 23.63 0.05
CA ALA A 207 31.87 22.30 0.24
C ALA A 207 32.44 22.11 1.66
N MET A 208 33.21 23.09 2.18
CA MET A 208 33.74 23.04 3.55
C MET A 208 32.62 23.05 4.60
N ASN A 209 31.58 23.86 4.42
CA ASN A 209 30.44 23.89 5.33
C ASN A 209 29.65 22.58 5.32
N ARG A 210 29.52 21.94 4.15
CA ARG A 210 28.85 20.63 4.02
C ARG A 210 29.65 19.53 4.73
N GLU A 211 30.98 19.52 4.59
CA GLU A 211 31.83 18.58 5.35
C GLU A 211 31.74 18.80 6.86
N ARG A 212 31.71 20.06 7.29
CA ARG A 212 31.56 20.42 8.71
C ARG A 212 30.25 19.89 9.28
N LEU A 213 29.13 20.11 8.58
CA LEU A 213 27.82 19.58 8.96
C LEU A 213 27.79 18.05 9.00
N VAL A 214 28.40 17.37 8.03
CA VAL A 214 28.46 15.90 8.03
C VAL A 214 29.27 15.38 9.21
N ARG A 215 30.42 16.00 9.54
CA ARG A 215 31.21 15.65 10.72
C ARG A 215 30.45 15.90 12.02
N GLU A 216 29.70 17.00 12.11
CA GLU A 216 28.91 17.36 13.28
C GLU A 216 27.73 16.41 13.49
N VAL A 217 27.01 16.07 12.41
CA VAL A 217 25.94 15.05 12.43
C VAL A 217 26.49 13.67 12.79
N PHE A 218 27.64 13.27 12.22
CA PHE A 218 28.30 12.01 12.57
C PHE A 218 28.74 11.96 14.04
N PHE A 219 29.21 13.09 14.59
CA PHE A 219 29.57 13.20 16.01
C PHE A 219 28.33 13.12 16.92
N ILE A 220 27.23 13.77 16.55
CA ILE A 220 25.96 13.71 17.30
C ILE A 220 25.39 12.28 17.30
N ILE A 221 25.39 11.60 16.15
CA ILE A 221 24.89 10.22 16.03
C ILE A 221 25.73 9.27 16.89
N ASN A 222 27.08 9.35 16.81
CA ASN A 222 27.95 8.50 17.64
C ASN A 222 27.82 8.78 19.14
N ARG A 223 27.61 10.05 19.53
CA ARG A 223 27.37 10.42 20.93
C ARG A 223 26.03 9.90 21.45
N SER A 224 24.98 9.92 20.61
CA SER A 224 23.66 9.37 20.95
C SER A 224 23.69 7.85 21.10
N ILE A 225 24.41 7.14 20.21
CA ILE A 225 24.61 5.69 20.29
C ILE A 225 25.37 5.32 21.58
N ASN A 226 26.47 6.02 21.89
CA ASN A 226 27.25 5.74 23.11
C ASN A 226 26.51 6.08 24.41
N CYS A 227 25.64 7.10 24.43
CA CYS A 227 24.79 7.39 25.59
C CYS A 227 23.69 6.34 25.80
N SER A 228 23.14 5.74 24.73
CA SER A 228 22.11 4.70 24.85
C SER A 228 22.63 3.38 25.42
N THR A 229 23.92 3.08 25.23
CA THR A 229 24.57 1.86 25.77
C THR A 229 24.97 1.95 27.24
N HIS A 230 24.92 3.13 27.87
CA HIS A 230 25.25 3.31 29.30
C HIS A 230 24.02 3.42 30.22
N ASN A 231 22.80 3.44 29.67
CA ASN A 231 21.54 3.49 30.44
C ASN A 231 20.78 2.15 30.46
N SER A 232 21.42 1.06 30.00
CA SER A 232 20.88 -0.31 29.99
C SER A 232 21.80 -1.29 30.74
N SER A 233 22.25 -0.89 31.93
CA SER A 233 22.95 -1.74 32.91
C SER A 233 22.45 -1.41 34.30
#